data_AF-A0A7R9LU00-F1
#
_entry.id   AF-A0A7R9LU00-F1
#
_cell.length_a   1.000
_cell.length_b   1.000
_cell.length_c   1.000
_cell.angle_alpha   90.00
_cell.angle_beta   90.00
_cell.angle_gamma   90.00
#
_symmetry.space_group_name_H-M   'P 1'
#
loop_
_entity.id
_entity.type
_entity.pdbx_description
1 polymer ?
#
loop_
_entity_poly.entity_id
_entity_poly.type
_entity_poly.pdbx_seq_one_letter_code
_entity_poly.pdbx_strand_id
1 'polypeptide(L)'
;NVLDRHEYEFVLNRACLQLEPNDPKYIEICHTTYEHIVANSQFGSLQSTRHFGPFCYYLAFNSKIDKLLNDYILRESVSDASALVQLFYVIHSQDSQLLDEIHSEVVSDLPLIKKYISEESKEKSILELSLQKYEEIQREKASLNEDINRAHGLSA
;
A
#
# COMPACT_ATOMS: atom_id res chain seq x y z
N ASN A 1 10.10 -7.43 24.23
CA ASN A 1 10.12 -6.02 23.75
C ASN A 1 8.68 -5.55 23.55
N VAL A 2 8.38 -4.24 23.50
CA VAL A 2 7.01 -3.73 23.20
C VAL A 2 6.66 -4.00 21.73
N LEU A 3 7.66 -3.93 20.84
CA LEU A 3 7.51 -4.21 19.42
C LEU A 3 7.14 -5.69 19.14
N ASP A 4 7.72 -6.64 19.89
CA ASP A 4 7.39 -8.07 19.77
C ASP A 4 5.91 -8.36 20.11
N ARG A 5 5.27 -7.49 20.89
CA ARG A 5 3.84 -7.58 21.23
C ARG A 5 2.94 -6.87 20.22
N HIS A 6 3.51 -6.29 19.16
CA HIS A 6 2.78 -5.55 18.12
C HIS A 6 2.01 -4.32 18.66
N GLU A 7 2.42 -3.77 19.80
CA GLU A 7 1.83 -2.57 20.42
C GLU A 7 2.34 -1.28 19.76
N TYR A 8 2.30 -1.22 18.43
CA TYR A 8 2.92 -0.14 17.65
C TYR A 8 2.29 1.22 17.88
N GLU A 9 0.94 1.29 17.88
CA GLU A 9 0.22 2.52 18.15
C GLU A 9 0.56 3.09 19.53
N PHE A 10 0.72 2.23 20.54
CA PHE A 10 1.13 2.64 21.88
C PHE A 10 2.51 3.29 21.87
N VAL A 11 3.50 2.68 21.19
CA VAL A 11 4.86 3.24 21.06
C VAL A 11 4.82 4.61 20.39
N LEU A 12 4.14 4.73 19.26
CA LEU A 12 4.07 5.98 18.50
C LEU A 12 3.30 7.08 19.26
N ASN A 13 2.21 6.73 19.93
CA ASN A 13 1.48 7.67 20.79
C ASN A 13 2.34 8.17 21.95
N ARG A 14 3.15 7.31 22.56
CA ARG A 14 4.08 7.72 23.62
C ARG A 14 5.19 8.60 23.08
N ALA A 15 5.74 8.31 21.91
CA ALA A 15 6.74 9.15 21.25
C ALA A 15 6.19 10.57 21.01
N CYS A 16 4.98 10.70 20.46
CA CYS A 16 4.36 12.02 20.22
C CYS A 16 4.08 12.81 21.52
N LEU A 17 3.85 12.13 22.65
CA LEU A 17 3.60 12.79 23.93
C LEU A 17 4.87 13.24 24.65
N GLN A 18 6.00 12.60 24.35
CA GLN A 18 7.23 12.73 25.13
C GLN A 18 8.32 13.52 24.41
N LEU A 19 8.26 13.60 23.08
CA LEU A 19 9.31 14.15 22.24
C LEU A 19 8.72 15.12 21.23
N GLU A 20 9.52 16.12 20.86
CA GLU A 20 9.16 17.04 19.79
C GLU A 20 9.31 16.35 18.41
N PRO A 21 8.53 16.77 17.39
CA PRO A 21 8.58 16.13 16.07
C PRO A 21 9.96 16.16 15.38
N ASN A 22 10.77 17.18 15.69
CA ASN A 22 12.13 17.34 15.16
C ASN A 22 13.21 16.73 16.05
N ASP A 23 12.85 16.13 17.19
CA ASP A 23 13.79 15.42 18.05
C ASP A 23 14.34 14.20 17.30
N PRO A 24 15.68 14.05 17.17
CA PRO A 24 16.29 12.89 16.52
C PRO A 24 15.78 11.55 17.08
N LYS A 25 15.48 11.50 18.37
CA LYS A 25 14.96 10.30 19.04
C LYS A 25 13.51 9.99 18.65
N TYR A 26 12.70 11.01 18.39
CA TYR A 26 11.34 10.81 17.88
C TYR A 26 11.39 10.15 16.51
N ILE A 27 12.25 10.68 15.64
CA ILE A 27 12.46 10.18 14.28
C ILE A 27 12.97 8.74 14.31
N GLU A 28 13.98 8.46 15.15
CA GLU A 28 14.53 7.12 15.35
C GLU A 28 13.47 6.11 15.80
N ILE A 29 12.65 6.46 16.81
CA ILE A 29 11.58 5.59 17.32
C ILE A 29 10.54 5.31 16.22
N CYS A 30 10.10 6.34 15.50
CA CYS A 30 9.14 6.19 14.40
C CYS A 30 9.70 5.26 13.32
N HIS A 31 10.91 5.51 12.83
CA HIS A 31 11.55 4.69 11.79
C HIS A 31 11.75 3.25 12.26
N THR A 32 12.26 3.04 13.48
CA THR A 32 12.44 1.69 14.03
C THR A 32 11.12 0.93 14.13
N THR A 33 10.06 1.62 14.53
CA THR A 33 8.71 1.04 14.60
C THR A 33 8.18 0.67 13.21
N TYR A 34 8.37 1.55 12.22
CA TYR A 34 7.95 1.30 10.83
C TYR A 34 8.69 0.12 10.20
N GLU A 35 10.01 0.05 10.36
CA GLU A 35 10.81 -1.08 9.86
C GLU A 35 10.36 -2.40 10.51
N HIS A 36 10.03 -2.39 11.80
CA HIS A 36 9.51 -3.58 12.48
C HIS A 36 8.13 -4.00 11.96
N ILE A 37 7.24 -3.05 11.65
CA ILE A 37 5.93 -3.33 11.03
C ILE A 37 6.12 -3.99 9.66
N VAL A 38 7.00 -3.44 8.83
CA VAL A 38 7.31 -3.95 7.48
C VAL A 38 7.95 -5.33 7.54
N ALA A 39 8.85 -5.56 8.50
CA ALA A 39 9.50 -6.86 8.68
C ALA A 39 8.52 -7.98 9.05
N ASN A 40 7.47 -7.65 9.80
CA ASN A 40 6.48 -8.62 10.29
C ASN A 40 5.15 -8.60 9.53
N SER A 41 5.06 -7.80 8.45
CA SER A 41 3.84 -7.57 7.66
C SER A 41 2.61 -7.18 8.49
N GLN A 42 2.80 -6.45 9.59
CA GLN A 42 1.73 -6.06 10.53
C GLN A 42 1.08 -4.71 10.17
N PHE A 43 0.71 -4.53 8.91
CA PHE A 43 0.19 -3.25 8.39
C PHE A 43 -1.17 -2.88 8.99
N GLY A 44 -2.00 -3.89 9.29
CA GLY A 44 -3.34 -3.71 9.85
C GLY A 44 -3.34 -3.00 11.22
N SER A 45 -2.25 -3.07 11.97
CA SER A 45 -2.13 -2.41 13.27
C SER A 45 -2.15 -0.88 13.17
N LEU A 46 -1.80 -0.28 12.02
CA LEU A 46 -1.79 1.17 11.85
C LEU A 46 -2.88 1.70 10.92
N GLN A 47 -3.50 0.89 10.05
CA GLN A 47 -4.40 1.34 8.97
C GLN A 47 -5.54 2.27 9.40
N SER A 48 -6.03 2.16 10.65
CA SER A 48 -7.10 3.01 11.18
C SER A 48 -6.62 3.98 12.26
N THR A 49 -5.35 4.40 12.19
CA THR A 49 -4.73 5.31 13.16
C THR A 49 -4.19 6.55 12.48
N ARG A 50 -4.00 7.64 13.25
CA ARG A 50 -3.34 8.86 12.76
C ARG A 50 -1.91 8.65 12.27
N HIS A 51 -1.29 7.52 12.61
CA HIS A 51 0.09 7.20 12.27
C HIS A 51 0.25 6.56 10.89
N PHE A 52 -0.86 6.18 10.25
CA PHE A 52 -0.81 5.51 8.95
C PHE A 52 -0.26 6.42 7.83
N GLY A 53 -0.71 7.66 7.78
CA GLY A 53 -0.22 8.63 6.78
C GLY A 53 1.30 8.83 6.84
N PRO A 54 1.88 9.18 8.00
CA PRO A 54 3.33 9.27 8.17
C PRO A 54 4.07 7.97 7.85
N PHE A 55 3.48 6.82 8.16
CA PHE A 55 4.04 5.51 7.80
C PHE A 55 4.08 5.31 6.28
N CYS A 56 2.99 5.54 5.56
CA CYS A 56 2.96 5.45 4.11
C CYS A 56 3.94 6.43 3.45
N TYR A 57 4.01 7.67 3.95
CA TYR A 57 4.99 8.65 3.48
C TYR A 57 6.42 8.18 3.71
N TYR A 58 6.74 7.63 4.89
CA TYR A 58 8.06 7.07 5.18
C TYR A 58 8.44 5.96 4.19
N LEU A 59 7.52 5.03 3.91
CA LEU A 59 7.78 3.96 2.94
C LEU A 59 8.00 4.49 1.53
N ALA A 60 7.13 5.40 1.08
CA ALA A 60 7.22 6.00 -0.25
C ALA A 60 8.52 6.78 -0.40
N PHE A 61 8.83 7.67 0.53
CA PHE A 61 10.05 8.47 0.55
C PHE A 61 11.32 7.60 0.49
N ASN A 62 11.35 6.47 1.20
CA ASN A 62 12.50 5.57 1.22
C ASN A 62 12.49 4.49 0.13
N SER A 63 11.53 4.52 -0.82
CA SER A 63 11.37 3.50 -1.87
C SER A 63 11.28 2.07 -1.28
N LYS A 64 10.41 1.90 -0.28
CA LYS A 64 10.15 0.65 0.46
C LYS A 64 8.66 0.27 0.46
N ILE A 65 7.91 0.63 -0.59
CA ILE A 65 6.47 0.40 -0.62
C ILE A 65 6.08 -1.03 -1.01
N ASP A 66 6.99 -1.81 -1.60
CA ASP A 66 6.73 -3.15 -2.17
C ASP A 66 5.91 -4.07 -1.26
N LYS A 67 6.28 -4.19 0.03
CA LYS A 67 5.57 -5.11 0.95
C LYS A 67 4.17 -4.64 1.31
N LEU A 68 3.96 -3.33 1.47
CA LEU A 68 2.64 -2.77 1.73
C LEU A 68 1.77 -2.84 0.46
N LEU A 69 2.36 -2.59 -0.71
CA LEU A 69 1.71 -2.75 -2.00
C LEU A 69 1.24 -4.19 -2.21
N ASN A 70 2.09 -5.16 -1.87
CA ASN A 70 1.75 -6.58 -1.92
C ASN A 70 0.55 -6.93 -1.02
N ASP A 71 0.53 -6.40 0.21
CA ASP A 71 -0.58 -6.57 1.15
C ASP A 71 -1.90 -6.02 0.59
N TYR A 72 -1.87 -4.83 -0.04
CA TYR A 72 -3.05 -4.25 -0.68
C TYR A 72 -3.56 -5.08 -1.86
N ILE A 73 -2.67 -5.56 -2.74
CA ILE A 73 -3.04 -6.41 -3.88
C ILE A 73 -3.69 -7.71 -3.39
N LEU A 74 -3.09 -8.36 -2.39
CA LEU A 74 -3.61 -9.62 -1.84
C LEU A 74 -4.94 -9.48 -1.10
N ARG A 75 -5.23 -8.29 -0.55
CA ARG A 75 -6.52 -7.95 0.06
C ARG A 75 -7.55 -7.44 -0.94
N GLU A 76 -7.24 -7.47 -2.23
CA GLU A 76 -8.09 -6.97 -3.32
C GLU A 76 -8.38 -5.45 -3.21
N SER A 77 -7.58 -4.69 -2.45
CA SER A 77 -7.71 -3.23 -2.34
C SER A 77 -6.84 -2.54 -3.39
N VAL A 78 -7.27 -2.61 -4.64
CA VAL A 78 -6.54 -2.03 -5.78
C VAL A 78 -6.51 -0.50 -5.76
N SER A 79 -7.55 0.13 -5.24
CA SER A 79 -7.59 1.60 -5.12
C SER A 79 -6.54 2.10 -4.13
N ASP A 80 -6.39 1.45 -2.97
CA ASP A 80 -5.34 1.81 -2.00
C ASP A 80 -3.93 1.51 -2.52
N ALA A 81 -3.77 0.37 -3.23
CA ALA A 81 -2.52 0.03 -3.91
C ALA A 81 -2.12 1.12 -4.92
N SER A 82 -3.08 1.59 -5.73
CA SER A 82 -2.90 2.67 -6.69
C SER A 82 -2.52 3.98 -6.00
N ALA A 83 -3.25 4.38 -4.95
CA ALA A 83 -2.94 5.59 -4.19
C ALA A 83 -1.53 5.58 -3.59
N LEU A 84 -1.05 4.42 -3.12
CA LEU A 84 0.32 4.25 -2.64
C LEU A 84 1.36 4.44 -3.75
N VAL A 85 1.10 3.90 -4.95
CA VAL A 85 1.96 4.07 -6.12
C VAL A 85 1.93 5.51 -6.63
N GLN A 86 0.78 6.18 -6.61
CA GLN A 86 0.66 7.61 -6.93
C GLN A 86 1.53 8.44 -5.99
N LEU A 87 1.46 8.20 -4.67
CA LEU A 87 2.31 8.87 -3.68
C LEU A 87 3.80 8.65 -3.98
N PHE A 88 4.19 7.45 -4.37
CA PHE A 88 5.58 7.17 -4.78
C PHE A 88 5.99 8.01 -5.98
N TYR A 89 5.20 8.04 -7.06
CA TYR A 89 5.52 8.83 -8.24
C TYR A 89 5.50 10.34 -7.98
N VAL A 90 4.60 10.84 -7.12
CA VAL A 90 4.60 12.26 -6.69
C VAL A 90 5.92 12.64 -6.00
N ILE A 91 6.55 11.72 -5.27
CA ILE A 91 7.81 11.97 -4.58
C ILE A 91 9.04 11.83 -5.50
N HIS A 92 9.04 10.82 -6.38
CA HIS A 92 10.26 10.43 -7.11
C HIS A 92 10.25 10.77 -8.61
N SER A 93 9.09 10.95 -9.23
CA SER A 93 8.99 11.16 -10.67
C SER A 93 9.36 12.59 -11.09
N GLN A 94 10.03 12.71 -12.23
CA GLN A 94 10.22 13.98 -12.95
C GLN A 94 9.32 14.07 -14.19
N ASP A 95 8.52 13.03 -14.45
CA ASP A 95 7.61 12.97 -15.59
C ASP A 95 6.38 13.86 -15.33
N SER A 96 6.42 15.08 -15.89
CA SER A 96 5.33 16.05 -15.76
C SER A 96 4.00 15.51 -16.29
N GLN A 97 4.00 14.69 -17.34
CA GLN A 97 2.76 14.16 -17.92
C GLN A 97 2.10 13.19 -16.96
N LEU A 98 2.88 12.26 -16.40
CA LEU A 98 2.38 11.33 -15.40
C LEU A 98 1.83 12.05 -14.16
N LEU A 99 2.52 13.10 -13.71
CA LEU A 99 2.08 13.90 -12.56
C LEU A 99 0.77 14.64 -12.86
N ASP A 100 0.61 15.18 -14.06
CA ASP A 100 -0.63 15.84 -14.48
C ASP A 100 -1.80 14.85 -14.57
N GLU A 101 -1.55 13.63 -15.06
CA GLU A 101 -2.55 12.55 -15.10
C GLU A 101 -2.98 12.14 -13.67
N ILE A 102 -2.02 12.02 -12.75
CA ILE A 102 -2.29 11.70 -11.33
C ILE A 102 -3.13 12.80 -10.69
N HIS A 103 -2.75 14.07 -10.87
CA HIS A 103 -3.49 15.21 -10.30
C HIS A 103 -4.89 15.40 -10.87
N SER A 104 -5.14 14.92 -12.10
CA SER A 104 -6.45 15.00 -12.76
C SER A 104 -7.35 13.79 -12.50
N GLU A 105 -6.90 12.82 -11.69
CA GLU A 105 -7.63 11.57 -11.39
C GLU A 105 -8.01 10.76 -12.65
N VAL A 106 -7.23 10.91 -13.73
CA VAL A 106 -7.46 10.20 -15.01
C VAL A 106 -6.77 8.83 -15.03
N VAL A 107 -5.79 8.62 -14.15
CA VAL A 107 -4.97 7.41 -14.14
C VAL A 107 -5.78 6.19 -13.72
N SER A 108 -5.70 5.13 -14.53
CA SER A 108 -6.27 3.84 -14.19
C SER A 108 -5.38 3.09 -13.20
N ASP A 109 -5.99 2.55 -12.13
CA ASP A 109 -5.29 1.91 -11.02
C ASP A 109 -4.38 0.75 -11.43
N LEU A 110 -4.92 -0.27 -12.12
CA LEU A 110 -4.16 -1.47 -12.49
C LEU A 110 -2.98 -1.18 -13.44
N PRO A 111 -3.15 -0.40 -14.52
CA PRO A 111 -2.03 0.02 -15.36
C PRO A 111 -0.90 0.72 -14.58
N LEU A 112 -1.26 1.61 -13.64
CA LEU A 112 -0.26 2.32 -12.84
C LEU A 112 0.52 1.37 -11.92
N ILE A 113 -0.17 0.44 -11.27
CA ILE A 113 0.46 -0.59 -10.42
C ILE A 113 1.39 -1.47 -11.26
N LYS A 114 0.96 -1.90 -12.46
CA LYS A 114 1.79 -2.69 -13.39
C LYS A 114 3.03 -1.92 -13.83
N LYS A 115 2.89 -0.64 -14.16
CA LYS A 115 4.02 0.24 -14.51
C LYS A 115 5.05 0.27 -13.38
N TYR A 116 4.61 0.55 -12.15
CA TYR A 116 5.48 0.56 -10.97
C TYR A 116 6.22 -0.76 -10.76
N ILE A 117 5.50 -1.89 -10.78
CA ILE A 117 6.10 -3.23 -10.61
C ILE A 117 7.19 -3.47 -11.66
N SER A 118 6.96 -3.00 -12.89
CA SER A 118 7.87 -3.25 -14.00
C SER A 118 9.13 -2.39 -13.97
N GLU A 119 9.02 -1.13 -13.55
CA GLU A 119 10.06 -0.09 -13.66
C GLU A 119 10.81 0.16 -12.34
N GLU A 120 10.12 0.10 -11.20
CA GLU A 120 10.60 0.68 -9.93
C GLU A 120 10.74 -0.35 -8.78
N SER A 121 10.00 -1.45 -8.83
CA SER A 121 9.93 -2.41 -7.71
C SER A 121 11.22 -3.21 -7.51
N LYS A 122 11.59 -3.44 -6.24
CA LYS A 122 12.71 -4.32 -5.84
C LYS A 122 12.25 -5.76 -5.64
N GLU A 123 10.98 -5.98 -5.29
CA GLU A 123 10.36 -7.29 -5.11
C GLU A 123 9.45 -7.70 -6.29
N LYS A 124 9.85 -7.32 -7.51
CA LYS A 124 9.07 -7.50 -8.75
C LYS A 124 8.41 -8.87 -8.90
N SER A 125 9.17 -9.96 -8.76
CA SER A 125 8.64 -11.31 -8.95
C SER A 125 7.53 -11.68 -7.95
N ILE A 126 7.60 -11.17 -6.71
CA ILE A 126 6.58 -11.42 -5.69
C ILE A 126 5.32 -10.64 -6.03
N LEU A 127 5.45 -9.36 -6.42
CA LEU A 127 4.33 -8.52 -6.80
C LEU A 127 3.63 -8.99 -8.08
N GLU A 128 4.38 -9.44 -9.08
CA GLU A 128 3.82 -10.03 -10.30
C GLU A 128 2.97 -11.27 -9.99
N LEU A 129 3.46 -12.14 -9.11
CA LEU A 129 2.71 -13.33 -8.66
C LEU A 129 1.43 -12.95 -7.92
N SER A 130 1.51 -11.98 -7.00
CA SER A 130 0.33 -11.49 -6.27
C SER A 130 -0.69 -10.84 -7.20
N LEU A 131 -0.23 -10.10 -8.21
CA LEU A 131 -1.10 -9.48 -9.20
C LEU A 131 -1.79 -10.52 -10.09
N GLN A 132 -1.06 -11.55 -10.53
CA GLN A 132 -1.65 -12.67 -11.26
C GLN A 132 -2.75 -13.35 -10.44
N LYS A 133 -2.47 -13.63 -9.16
CA LYS A 133 -3.46 -14.22 -8.24
C LYS A 133 -4.69 -13.33 -8.09
N TYR A 134 -4.50 -12.01 -7.96
CA TYR A 134 -5.61 -11.06 -7.91
C TYR A 134 -6.47 -11.12 -9.20
N GLU A 135 -5.85 -11.14 -10.38
CA GLU A 135 -6.56 -11.23 -11.67
C GLU A 135 -7.31 -12.55 -11.86
N GLU A 136 -6.74 -13.67 -11.36
CA GLU A 136 -7.43 -14.96 -11.33
C GLU A 136 -8.69 -14.89 -10.46
N ILE A 137 -8.59 -14.36 -9.24
CA ILE A 137 -9.73 -14.19 -8.33
C ILE A 137 -10.82 -13.31 -8.97
N GLN A 138 -10.46 -12.20 -9.63
CA GLN A 138 -11.44 -11.35 -10.30
C GLN A 138 -12.16 -12.07 -11.44
N ARG A 139 -11.43 -12.87 -12.23
CA ARG A 139 -12.02 -13.66 -13.33
C ARG A 139 -12.99 -14.72 -12.82
N GLU A 140 -12.64 -15.42 -11.74
CA GLU A 140 -13.51 -16.41 -11.12
C GLU A 140 -14.79 -15.77 -10.56
N LYS A 141 -14.67 -14.63 -9.87
CA LYS A 141 -15.82 -13.87 -9.37
C LYS A 141 -16.74 -13.40 -10.49
N ALA A 142 -16.18 -12.91 -11.60
CA ALA A 142 -16.94 -12.49 -12.76
C ALA A 142 -17.73 -13.66 -13.39
N SER A 143 -17.07 -14.81 -13.61
CA SER A 143 -17.72 -16.01 -14.15
C SER A 143 -18.85 -16.50 -13.24
N LEU A 144 -18.62 -16.56 -11.93
CA LEU A 144 -19.63 -16.99 -10.97
C LEU A 144 -20.84 -16.04 -10.98
N ASN A 145 -20.60 -14.74 -11.06
CA ASN A 145 -21.66 -13.74 -11.13
C ASN A 145 -22.48 -13.86 -12.41
N GLU A 146 -21.85 -14.14 -13.55
CA GLU A 146 -22.56 -14.45 -14.79
C GLU A 146 -23.47 -15.69 -14.65
N ASP A 147 -22.96 -16.77 -14.06
CA ASP A 147 -23.73 -18.01 -13.88
C ASP A 147 -24.91 -17.82 -12.91
N ILE A 148 -24.72 -17.04 -11.84
CA ILE A 148 -25.80 -16.62 -10.93
C ILE A 148 -26.87 -15.83 -11.70
N ASN A 149 -26.47 -14.86 -12.52
CA ASN A 149 -27.40 -14.05 -13.30
C ASN A 149 -28.19 -14.89 -14.32
N ARG A 150 -27.57 -15.91 -14.91
CA ARG A 150 -28.25 -16.86 -15.82
C ARG A 150 -29.28 -17.70 -15.07
N ALA A 151 -28.92 -18.22 -13.89
CA ALA A 151 -29.83 -19.00 -13.06
C ALA A 151 -31.06 -18.18 -12.59
N HIS A 152 -30.88 -16.88 -12.37
CA HIS A 152 -31.96 -15.95 -12.01
C HIS A 152 -32.77 -15.42 -13.22
N GLY A 153 -32.45 -15.82 -14.45
CA GLY A 153 -33.14 -15.34 -15.66
C GLY A 153 -32.90 -13.85 -15.95
N LEU A 154 -31.86 -13.25 -15.36
CA LEU A 154 -31.49 -11.85 -15.55
C LEU A 154 -30.57 -11.63 -16.74
N SER A 155 -30.08 -12.70 -17.38
CA SER A 155 -29.35 -12.64 -18.64
C SER A 155 -30.32 -12.91 -19.79
N ALA A 156 -30.71 -11.86 -20.52
CA ALA A 156 -31.43 -11.94 -21.79
C ALA A 156 -30.46 -11.79 -22.96
#